data_AF-A0A9W3BVR8-F1
#
_entry.id   AF-A0A9W3BVR8-F1
#
_cell.length_a   1.000
_cell.length_b   1.000
_cell.length_c   1.000
_cell.angle_alpha   90.00
_cell.angle_beta   90.00
_cell.angle_gamma   90.00
#
_symmetry.space_group_name_H-M   'P 1'
#
loop_
_entity.id
_entity.type
_entity.pdbx_description
1 polymer ?
#
loop_
_entity_poly.entity_id
_entity_poly.type
_entity_poly.pdbx_seq_one_letter_code
_entity_poly.pdbx_strand_id
1 'polypeptide(L)'
;MYKHNLGAQTIATLRDRLAEENDGEPVDDLLLYRKAHTNKHTGLIDDGVVRDVIDLIQTQKEDEEIRLSQLQTDMDATSTASTNLSRIRINEIVASSVPKKKGRLVGLGRRSQSVPPCAPSSSVDPAVFMDQLKDRDDRIAALETRMADQQAGWEETRRQNERMMEMMKRMYPNEQFP
;
A
#
# COMPACT_ATOMS: atom_id res chain seq x y z
N MET A 1 18.95 27.40 -7.32
CA MET A 1 17.71 26.91 -7.97
C MET A 1 17.86 25.41 -8.06
N TYR A 2 16.83 24.62 -7.73
CA TYR A 2 16.92 23.16 -7.88
C TYR A 2 17.04 22.79 -9.36
N LYS A 3 17.96 21.88 -9.67
CA LYS A 3 18.26 21.47 -11.04
C LYS A 3 17.44 20.25 -11.42
N HIS A 4 16.64 20.37 -12.47
CA HIS A 4 15.89 19.26 -13.07
C HIS A 4 16.43 19.04 -14.49
N ASN A 5 16.56 17.79 -14.91
CA ASN A 5 17.25 17.41 -16.15
C ASN A 5 16.29 16.96 -17.26
N LEU A 6 15.01 17.34 -17.12
CA LEU A 6 13.94 16.99 -18.06
C LEU A 6 13.86 17.93 -19.29
N GLY A 7 14.54 19.07 -19.27
CA GLY A 7 14.42 20.06 -20.34
C GLY A 7 12.99 20.60 -20.44
N ALA A 8 12.38 20.51 -21.63
CA ALA A 8 10.98 20.90 -21.85
C ALA A 8 9.97 19.81 -21.44
N GLN A 9 10.42 18.63 -21.04
CA GLN A 9 9.57 17.53 -20.61
C GLN A 9 9.06 17.77 -19.18
N THR A 10 7.79 17.45 -18.93
CA THR A 10 7.23 17.47 -17.57
C THR A 10 7.40 16.10 -16.89
N ILE A 11 7.32 16.06 -15.56
CA ILE A 11 7.34 14.81 -14.79
C ILE A 11 6.18 13.87 -15.22
N ALA A 12 5.01 14.43 -15.58
CA ALA A 12 3.87 13.63 -16.07
C ALA A 12 4.20 12.93 -17.40
N THR A 13 4.69 13.68 -18.38
CA THR A 13 5.13 13.11 -19.67
C THR A 13 6.29 12.13 -19.55
N LEU A 14 7.15 12.27 -18.53
CA LEU A 14 8.16 11.25 -18.24
C LEU A 14 7.52 9.97 -17.68
N ARG A 15 6.55 10.11 -16.78
CA ARG A 15 5.83 8.97 -16.19
C ARG A 15 5.12 8.15 -17.24
N ASP A 16 4.36 8.79 -18.13
CA ASP A 16 3.57 8.09 -19.15
C ASP A 16 4.48 7.28 -20.08
N ARG A 17 5.58 7.89 -20.53
CA ARG A 17 6.62 7.19 -21.31
C ARG A 17 7.23 6.01 -20.56
N LEU A 18 7.55 6.16 -19.28
CA LEU A 18 8.12 5.07 -18.48
C LEU A 18 7.11 3.95 -18.22
N ALA A 19 5.82 4.26 -18.16
CA ALA A 19 4.77 3.27 -18.08
C ALA A 19 4.65 2.51 -19.42
N GLU A 20 4.69 3.21 -20.55
CA GLU A 20 4.74 2.58 -21.89
C GLU A 20 5.97 1.68 -22.07
N GLU A 21 7.15 2.10 -21.59
CA GLU A 21 8.37 1.29 -21.59
C GLU A 21 8.26 0.04 -20.68
N ASN A 22 7.36 0.04 -19.70
CA ASN A 22 7.11 -1.06 -18.75
C ASN A 22 5.81 -1.83 -19.07
N ASP A 23 5.42 -1.95 -20.35
CA ASP A 23 4.22 -2.68 -20.78
C ASP A 23 2.90 -2.15 -20.16
N GLY A 24 2.87 -0.88 -19.77
CA GLY A 24 1.73 -0.23 -19.13
C GLY A 24 1.72 -0.28 -17.61
N GLU A 25 2.71 -0.93 -16.97
CA GLU A 25 2.80 -1.02 -15.52
C GLU A 25 3.16 0.33 -14.87
N PRO A 26 2.54 0.68 -13.73
CA PRO A 26 2.81 1.92 -13.03
C PRO A 26 4.23 1.95 -12.46
N VAL A 27 4.95 3.02 -12.82
CA VAL A 27 6.34 3.23 -12.42
C VAL A 27 6.43 3.69 -10.96
N ASP A 28 7.41 3.15 -10.22
CA ASP A 28 7.77 3.62 -8.88
C ASP A 28 8.04 5.13 -8.87
N ASP A 29 7.38 5.84 -7.95
CA ASP A 29 7.47 7.29 -7.81
C ASP A 29 8.87 7.74 -7.37
N LEU A 30 9.61 6.92 -6.62
CA LEU A 30 11.01 7.21 -6.27
C LEU A 30 11.91 7.11 -7.52
N LEU A 31 11.70 6.09 -8.36
CA LEU A 31 12.43 5.93 -9.62
C LEU A 31 12.14 7.10 -10.56
N LEU A 32 10.87 7.53 -10.63
CA LEU A 32 10.46 8.70 -11.41
C LEU A 32 11.15 9.97 -10.90
N TYR A 33 11.21 10.18 -9.58
CA TYR A 33 11.88 11.32 -8.97
C TYR A 33 13.38 11.32 -9.25
N ARG A 34 14.04 10.16 -9.14
CA ARG A 34 15.45 9.95 -9.47
C ARG A 34 15.73 10.29 -10.93
N LYS A 35 14.99 9.69 -11.86
CA LYS A 35 15.19 9.86 -13.31
C LYS A 35 14.97 11.30 -13.78
N ALA A 36 14.09 12.06 -13.11
CA ALA A 36 13.90 13.48 -13.37
C ALA A 36 15.12 14.37 -13.01
N HIS A 37 15.95 13.93 -12.06
CA HIS A 37 17.09 14.68 -11.54
C HIS A 37 18.45 14.08 -11.93
N THR A 38 18.48 12.89 -12.52
CA THR A 38 19.69 12.30 -13.10
C THR A 38 20.11 13.05 -14.37
N ASN A 39 21.38 13.44 -14.43
CA ASN A 39 21.97 14.03 -15.62
C ASN A 39 22.26 12.94 -16.66
N LYS A 40 21.84 13.15 -17.90
CA LYS A 40 21.96 12.16 -18.98
C LYS A 40 23.40 11.89 -19.41
N HIS A 41 24.31 12.85 -19.23
CA HIS A 41 25.70 12.73 -19.64
C HIS A 41 26.59 12.11 -18.56
N THR A 42 26.30 12.39 -17.29
CA THR A 42 27.10 11.89 -16.15
C THR A 42 26.47 10.68 -15.47
N GLY A 43 25.18 10.43 -15.67
CA GLY A 43 24.43 9.39 -14.95
C GLY A 43 24.21 9.69 -13.46
N LEU A 44 24.62 10.88 -13.00
CA LEU A 44 24.57 11.27 -11.58
C LEU A 44 23.60 12.42 -11.35
N ILE A 45 23.17 12.57 -10.11
CA ILE A 45 22.34 13.70 -9.67
C ILE A 45 23.28 14.83 -9.28
N ASP A 46 23.26 15.93 -10.03
CA ASP A 46 24.16 17.07 -9.81
C ASP A 46 23.78 17.91 -8.57
N ASP A 47 22.51 17.87 -8.17
CA ASP A 47 21.98 18.65 -7.05
C ASP A 47 22.17 17.89 -5.73
N GLY A 48 23.07 18.37 -4.87
CA GLY A 48 23.39 17.72 -3.60
C GLY A 48 22.18 17.55 -2.67
N VAL A 49 21.30 18.56 -2.60
CA VAL A 49 20.10 18.49 -1.75
C VAL A 49 19.14 17.41 -2.25
N VAL A 50 18.96 17.32 -3.57
CA VAL A 50 18.10 16.29 -4.15
C VAL A 50 18.68 14.90 -3.97
N ARG A 51 20.01 14.77 -4.03
CA ARG A 51 20.72 13.52 -3.75
C ARG A 51 20.45 13.05 -2.32
N ASP A 52 20.68 13.93 -1.34
CA ASP A 52 20.44 13.62 0.08
C ASP A 52 18.98 13.23 0.35
N VAL A 53 18.03 13.88 -0.33
CA VAL A 53 16.61 13.56 -0.21
C VAL A 53 16.28 12.19 -0.80
N ILE A 54 16.88 11.82 -1.95
CA ILE A 54 16.69 10.49 -2.55
C ILE A 54 17.28 9.41 -1.65
N ASP A 55 18.47 9.65 -1.11
CA ASP A 55 19.13 8.72 -0.18
C ASP A 55 18.28 8.53 1.09
N LEU A 56 17.74 9.62 1.66
CA LEU A 56 16.82 9.55 2.80
C LEU A 56 15.55 8.75 2.49
N ILE A 57 14.92 8.98 1.33
CA ILE A 57 13.71 8.24 0.93
C ILE A 57 14.05 6.76 0.73
N GLN A 58 15.24 6.45 0.19
CA GLN A 58 15.70 5.09 0.00
C GLN A 58 15.93 4.38 1.34
N THR A 59 16.61 5.01 2.29
CA THR A 59 16.78 4.45 3.65
C THR A 59 15.43 4.23 4.34
N GLN A 60 14.48 5.16 4.21
CA GLN A 60 13.14 4.97 4.78
C GLN A 60 12.37 3.81 4.12
N LYS A 61 12.51 3.63 2.80
CA LYS A 61 11.93 2.50 2.08
C LYS A 61 12.50 1.17 2.61
N GLU A 62 13.81 1.09 2.77
CA GLU A 62 14.50 -0.09 3.30
C GLU A 62 14.11 -0.37 4.76
N ASP A 63 14.07 0.64 5.63
CA ASP A 63 13.64 0.48 7.03
C ASP A 63 12.18 0.02 7.15
N GLU A 64 11.29 0.53 6.31
CA GLU A 64 9.88 0.14 6.28
C GLU A 64 9.72 -1.28 5.72
N GLU A 65 10.50 -1.66 4.70
CA GLU A 65 10.57 -3.03 4.18
C GLU A 65 11.10 -4.03 5.23
N ILE A 66 12.12 -3.65 6.00
CA ILE A 66 12.63 -4.46 7.11
C ILE A 66 11.56 -4.63 8.20
N ARG A 67 10.84 -3.55 8.56
CA ARG A 67 9.74 -3.62 9.52
C ARG A 67 8.58 -4.49 9.03
N LEU A 68 8.20 -4.37 7.76
CA LEU A 68 7.16 -5.19 7.15
C LEU A 68 7.57 -6.66 7.06
N SER A 69 8.84 -6.94 6.73
CA SER A 69 9.39 -8.29 6.73
C SER A 69 9.40 -8.91 8.13
N GLN A 70 9.75 -8.14 9.16
CA GLN A 70 9.69 -8.59 10.56
C GLN A 70 8.26 -8.88 11.03
N LEU A 71 7.26 -8.16 10.51
CA LEU A 71 5.84 -8.45 10.78
C LEU A 71 5.33 -9.66 9.98
N GLN A 72 5.92 -9.95 8.81
CA GLN A 72 5.58 -11.11 7.99
C GLN A 72 6.18 -12.43 8.51
N THR A 73 7.24 -12.39 9.33
CA THR A 73 7.75 -13.60 9.99
C THR A 73 6.75 -14.25 10.96
N ASP A 74 5.69 -13.56 11.36
CA ASP A 74 4.61 -14.10 12.22
C ASP A 74 3.39 -14.61 11.43
N MET A 75 3.33 -14.42 10.10
CA MET A 75 2.21 -14.87 9.25
C MET A 75 2.73 -15.36 7.90
N ASP A 76 2.84 -16.68 7.78
CA ASP A 76 3.39 -17.37 6.63
C ASP A 76 2.56 -17.15 5.35
N ALA A 77 3.30 -16.95 4.26
CA ALA A 77 2.89 -17.02 2.85
C ALA A 77 1.95 -15.95 2.24
N THR A 78 2.45 -15.40 1.12
CA THR A 78 1.71 -14.71 0.03
C THR A 78 1.12 -13.33 0.34
N SER A 79 1.98 -12.36 0.60
CA SER A 79 1.69 -10.99 0.16
C SER A 79 2.97 -10.34 -0.33
N THR A 80 3.09 -10.27 -1.65
CA THR A 80 3.95 -9.32 -2.36
C THR A 80 3.42 -7.92 -2.08
N ALA A 81 3.52 -7.47 -0.82
CA ALA A 81 3.12 -6.15 -0.40
C ALA A 81 4.01 -5.16 -1.14
N SER A 82 3.41 -4.35 -2.01
CA SER A 82 4.14 -3.41 -2.85
C SER A 82 5.02 -2.51 -1.97
N THR A 83 6.33 -2.68 -2.07
CA THR A 83 7.36 -1.98 -1.28
C THR A 83 7.52 -0.52 -1.66
N ASN A 84 6.63 0.06 -2.46
CA ASN A 84 6.76 1.41 -2.99
C ASN A 84 6.13 2.45 -2.06
N LEU A 85 6.94 3.41 -1.59
CA LEU A 85 6.46 4.56 -0.83
C LEU A 85 5.43 5.37 -1.64
N SER A 86 4.35 5.76 -0.97
CA SER A 86 3.31 6.55 -1.64
C SER A 86 3.83 7.92 -2.10
N ARG A 87 3.33 8.42 -3.23
CA ARG A 87 3.62 9.78 -3.74
C ARG A 87 3.42 10.88 -2.70
N ILE A 88 2.41 10.71 -1.84
CA ILE A 88 2.08 11.67 -0.77
C ILE A 88 3.22 11.70 0.24
N ARG A 89 3.65 10.52 0.71
CA ARG A 89 4.76 10.41 1.66
C ARG A 89 6.08 10.94 1.09
N ILE A 90 6.37 10.62 -0.17
CA ILE A 90 7.55 11.16 -0.88
C ILE A 90 7.51 12.69 -0.93
N ASN A 91 6.37 13.28 -1.29
CA ASN A 91 6.23 14.73 -1.34
C ASN A 91 6.34 15.39 0.04
N GLU A 92 5.88 14.75 1.11
CA GLU A 92 6.05 15.24 2.49
C GLU A 92 7.52 15.32 2.87
N ILE A 93 8.29 14.24 2.63
CA ILE A 93 9.72 14.16 2.91
C ILE A 93 10.49 15.22 2.11
N VAL A 94 10.19 15.33 0.81
CA VAL A 94 10.78 16.37 -0.06
C VAL A 94 10.46 17.76 0.49
N ALA A 95 9.22 18.03 0.89
CA ALA A 95 8.81 19.34 1.38
C ALA A 95 9.39 19.70 2.76
N SER A 96 9.70 18.71 3.61
CA SER A 96 10.36 18.94 4.90
C SER A 96 11.86 19.16 4.78
N SER A 97 12.51 18.47 3.84
CA SER A 97 13.97 18.50 3.69
C SER A 97 14.46 19.65 2.81
N VAL A 98 13.59 20.21 1.98
CA VAL A 98 13.96 21.23 0.98
C VAL A 98 13.54 22.63 1.43
N PRO A 99 14.47 23.62 1.43
CA PRO A 99 14.15 25.02 1.75
C PRO A 99 13.01 25.57 0.90
N LYS A 100 11.93 26.03 1.55
CA LYS A 100 10.75 26.60 0.89
C LYS A 100 11.11 27.90 0.18
N LYS A 101 10.97 27.96 -1.15
CA LYS A 101 11.03 29.19 -1.93
C LYS A 101 9.66 29.56 -2.47
N LYS A 102 9.27 30.84 -2.31
CA LYS A 102 7.97 31.36 -2.77
C LYS A 102 7.81 31.06 -4.28
N GLY A 103 6.74 30.33 -4.61
CA GLY A 103 6.35 30.06 -6.01
C GLY A 103 6.96 28.83 -6.68
N ARG A 104 7.86 28.07 -6.05
CA ARG A 104 8.42 26.83 -6.66
C ARG A 104 8.37 25.65 -5.68
N LEU A 105 7.49 24.69 -5.96
CA LEU A 105 7.40 23.44 -5.22
C LEU A 105 8.39 22.42 -5.81
N VAL A 106 9.16 21.75 -4.94
CA VAL A 106 10.02 20.62 -5.30
C VAL A 106 9.26 19.35 -4.97
N GLY A 107 9.41 18.32 -5.81
CA GLY A 107 8.71 17.04 -5.66
C GLY A 107 8.00 16.64 -6.94
N LEU A 108 7.16 15.60 -6.85
CA LEU A 108 6.45 15.04 -8.00
C LEU A 108 5.23 15.86 -8.40
N GLY A 109 4.93 16.96 -7.71
CA GLY A 109 3.71 17.75 -7.89
C GLY A 109 2.46 17.01 -7.36
N ARG A 110 1.40 17.77 -7.05
CA ARG A 110 0.08 17.18 -6.78
C ARG A 110 -0.50 16.74 -8.10
N ARG A 111 -0.77 15.43 -8.27
CA ARG A 111 -1.90 15.06 -9.11
C ARG A 111 -3.12 15.60 -8.37
N SER A 112 -3.62 16.77 -8.77
CA SER A 112 -5.06 16.92 -8.82
C SER A 112 -5.55 15.65 -9.50
N GLN A 113 -6.54 14.97 -8.90
CA GLN A 113 -7.26 13.92 -9.59
C GLN A 113 -7.36 14.30 -11.06
N SER A 114 -7.05 13.38 -11.96
CA SER A 114 -7.21 13.55 -13.42
C SER A 114 -8.69 13.71 -13.82
N VAL A 115 -9.51 14.20 -12.90
CA VAL A 115 -10.90 14.56 -13.05
C VAL A 115 -10.89 16.09 -13.02
N PRO A 116 -11.06 16.80 -14.15
CA PRO A 116 -11.45 18.19 -14.08
C PRO A 116 -12.72 18.27 -13.21
N PRO A 117 -12.98 19.36 -12.46
CA PRO A 117 -14.26 19.59 -11.76
C PRO A 117 -15.50 19.62 -12.68
N CYS A 118 -15.37 19.18 -13.93
CA CYS A 118 -16.35 19.21 -15.00
C CYS A 118 -16.94 17.81 -15.30
N ALA A 119 -16.48 16.74 -14.64
CA ALA A 119 -17.33 15.56 -14.57
C ALA A 119 -18.46 15.90 -13.59
N PRO A 120 -19.75 15.65 -13.90
CA PRO A 120 -20.70 15.51 -12.82
C PRO A 120 -20.09 14.42 -11.95
N SER A 121 -19.63 14.76 -10.74
CA SER A 121 -19.71 13.75 -9.71
C SER A 121 -21.14 13.26 -9.85
N SER A 122 -21.35 11.97 -10.05
CA SER A 122 -22.64 11.42 -9.68
C SER A 122 -22.72 11.80 -8.23
N SER A 123 -23.38 12.92 -7.96
CA SER A 123 -23.49 13.51 -6.66
C SER A 123 -24.49 12.58 -6.01
N VAL A 124 -23.97 11.44 -5.55
CA VAL A 124 -24.73 10.52 -4.74
C VAL A 124 -25.10 11.38 -3.55
N ASP A 125 -26.41 11.62 -3.44
CA ASP A 125 -26.98 12.36 -2.33
C ASP A 125 -26.32 11.87 -1.03
N PRO A 126 -25.71 12.76 -0.24
CA PRO A 126 -25.09 12.38 1.03
C PRO A 126 -25.98 11.49 1.91
N ALA A 127 -27.30 11.65 1.82
CA ALA A 127 -28.25 10.76 2.51
C ALA A 127 -28.23 9.32 1.98
N VAL A 128 -28.25 9.13 0.66
CA VAL A 128 -28.20 7.80 0.03
C VAL A 128 -26.88 7.09 0.31
N PHE A 129 -25.78 7.85 0.37
CA PHE A 129 -24.47 7.29 0.75
C PHE A 129 -24.45 6.80 2.20
N MET A 130 -25.02 7.58 3.13
CA MET A 130 -25.13 7.17 4.55
C MET A 130 -26.03 5.94 4.71
N ASP A 131 -27.14 5.87 4.00
CA ASP A 131 -28.04 4.71 4.02
C ASP A 131 -27.34 3.46 3.47
N GLN A 132 -26.57 3.59 2.39
CA GLN A 132 -25.79 2.48 1.83
C GLN A 132 -24.67 2.01 2.77
N LEU A 133 -24.06 2.92 3.52
CA LEU A 133 -23.05 2.56 4.51
C LEU A 133 -23.68 1.75 5.64
N LYS A 134 -24.84 2.20 6.12
CA LYS A 134 -25.58 1.52 7.18
C LYS A 134 -26.07 0.13 6.76
N ASP A 135 -26.58 -0.02 5.54
CA ASP A 135 -26.96 -1.33 4.98
C ASP A 135 -25.78 -2.31 4.91
N ARG A 136 -24.58 -1.81 4.57
CA ARG A 136 -23.36 -2.63 4.59
C ARG A 136 -22.96 -3.03 6.00
N ASP A 137 -23.05 -2.11 6.96
CA ASP A 137 -22.74 -2.39 8.37
C ASP A 137 -23.71 -3.45 8.95
N ASP A 138 -25.01 -3.32 8.67
CA ASP A 138 -26.03 -4.29 9.07
C ASP A 138 -25.76 -5.68 8.46
N ARG A 139 -25.36 -5.72 7.18
CA ARG A 139 -24.98 -6.97 6.50
C ARG A 139 -23.73 -7.59 7.08
N ILE A 140 -22.73 -6.78 7.48
CA ILE A 140 -21.51 -7.27 8.15
C ILE A 140 -21.89 -7.92 9.49
N ALA A 141 -22.69 -7.25 10.31
CA ALA A 141 -23.13 -7.78 11.61
C ALA A 141 -23.90 -9.12 11.47
N ALA A 142 -24.75 -9.23 10.44
CA ALA A 142 -25.47 -10.47 10.15
C ALA A 142 -24.53 -11.62 9.73
N LEU A 143 -23.50 -11.33 8.93
CA LEU A 143 -22.50 -12.31 8.52
C LEU A 143 -21.62 -12.75 9.69
N GLU A 144 -21.20 -11.82 10.55
CA GLU A 144 -20.42 -12.11 11.75
C GLU A 144 -21.18 -13.02 12.70
N THR A 145 -22.48 -12.75 12.92
CA THR A 145 -23.35 -13.61 13.73
C THR A 145 -23.40 -15.03 13.16
N ARG A 146 -23.61 -15.16 11.85
CA ARG A 146 -23.64 -16.47 11.19
C ARG A 146 -22.32 -17.24 11.31
N MET A 147 -21.18 -16.55 11.23
CA MET A 147 -19.86 -17.16 11.43
C MET A 147 -19.69 -17.63 12.87
N ALA A 148 -20.12 -16.83 13.85
CA ALA A 148 -20.07 -17.20 15.26
C ALA A 148 -20.94 -18.43 15.55
N ASP A 149 -22.17 -18.48 15.04
CA ASP A 149 -23.06 -19.64 15.17
C ASP A 149 -22.47 -20.88 14.51
N GLN A 150 -21.88 -20.72 13.32
CA GLN A 150 -21.23 -21.81 12.62
C GLN A 150 -20.02 -22.33 13.41
N GLN A 151 -19.20 -21.44 13.96
CA GLN A 151 -18.05 -21.80 14.79
C GLN A 151 -18.50 -22.55 16.06
N ALA A 152 -19.53 -22.07 16.74
CA ALA A 152 -20.11 -22.75 17.89
C ALA A 152 -20.61 -24.16 17.54
N GLY A 153 -21.25 -24.33 16.37
CA GLY A 153 -21.67 -25.64 15.88
C GLY A 153 -20.50 -26.60 15.60
N TRP A 154 -19.40 -26.09 15.02
CA TRP A 154 -18.18 -26.88 14.82
C TRP A 154 -17.49 -27.22 16.15
N GLU A 155 -17.44 -26.29 17.10
CA GLU A 155 -16.85 -26.50 18.42
C GLU A 155 -17.64 -27.54 19.23
N GLU A 156 -18.98 -27.53 19.19
CA GLU A 156 -19.79 -28.54 19.87
C GLU A 156 -19.58 -29.93 19.24
N THR A 157 -19.51 -30.01 17.91
CA THR A 157 -19.22 -31.27 17.19
C THR A 157 -17.82 -31.78 17.55
N ARG A 158 -16.82 -30.89 17.59
CA ARG A 158 -15.45 -31.22 18.00
C ARG A 158 -15.42 -31.72 19.44
N ARG A 159 -16.10 -31.04 20.36
CA ARG A 159 -16.18 -31.42 21.78
C ARG A 159 -16.84 -32.78 21.95
N GLN A 160 -17.89 -33.07 21.18
CA GLN A 160 -18.53 -34.39 21.16
C GLN A 160 -17.56 -35.47 20.68
N ASN A 161 -16.81 -35.21 19.61
CA ASN A 161 -15.82 -36.14 19.08
C ASN A 161 -14.68 -36.41 20.08
N GLU A 162 -14.20 -35.38 20.76
CA GLU A 162 -13.20 -35.50 21.83
C GLU A 162 -13.71 -36.37 22.98
N ARG A 163 -14.96 -36.17 23.42
CA ARG A 163 -15.60 -37.02 24.44
C ARG A 163 -15.69 -38.49 24.00
N MET A 164 -16.07 -38.74 22.75
CA MET A 164 -16.12 -40.11 22.21
C MET A 164 -14.73 -40.75 22.17
N MET A 165 -13.71 -40.00 21.75
CA MET A 165 -12.32 -40.45 21.74
C MET A 165 -11.79 -40.76 23.15
N GLU A 166 -12.12 -39.92 24.13
CA GLU A 166 -11.73 -40.13 25.53
C GLU A 166 -12.37 -41.41 26.12
N MET A 167 -13.64 -41.66 25.80
CA MET A 167 -14.33 -42.89 26.19
C MET A 167 -13.68 -44.13 25.56
N MET A 168 -13.34 -44.07 24.26
CA MET A 168 -12.62 -45.15 23.55
C MET A 168 -11.26 -45.42 24.19
N LYS A 169 -10.49 -44.38 24.49
CA LYS A 169 -9.17 -44.49 25.14
C LYS A 169 -9.23 -45.14 26.52
N ARG A 170 -10.30 -44.89 27.28
CA ARG A 170 -10.51 -45.50 28.60
C ARG A 170 -10.89 -46.98 28.52
N MET A 171 -11.65 -47.36 27.49
CA MET A 171 -12.04 -48.75 27.24
C MET A 171 -10.87 -49.58 26.70
N TYR A 172 -9.97 -48.98 25.93
CA TYR A 172 -8.83 -49.65 25.29
C TYR A 172 -7.51 -48.91 25.59
N PRO A 173 -6.96 -49.03 26.81
CA PRO A 173 -5.79 -48.26 27.23
C PRO A 173 -4.48 -48.64 26.53
N ASN A 174 -4.45 -49.76 25.81
CA ASN A 174 -3.25 -50.33 25.19
C ASN A 174 -3.23 -50.25 23.66
N GLU A 175 -4.25 -49.66 23.02
CA GLU A 175 -4.29 -49.46 21.57
C GLU A 175 -3.97 -47.99 21.25
N GLN A 176 -3.00 -47.77 20.36
CA GLN A 176 -2.73 -46.44 19.81
C GLN A 176 -3.77 -46.15 18.73
N PHE A 177 -4.75 -45.31 19.07
CA PHE A 177 -5.69 -44.78 18.09
C PHE A 177 -4.98 -43.72 17.23
N PRO A 178 -5.09 -43.80 15.89
CA PRO A 178 -4.45 -42.85 14.97
C PRO A 178 -5.03 -41.43 15.08
#